data_AF-A0A3D3K4L3-F1
#
_entry.id   AF-A0A3D3K4L3-F1
#
_cell.length_a   1.000
_cell.length_b   1.000
_cell.length_c   1.000
_cell.angle_alpha   90.00
_cell.angle_beta   90.00
_cell.angle_gamma   90.00
#
_symmetry.space_group_name_H-M   'P 1'
#
loop_
_entity.id
_entity.type
_entity.pdbx_description
1 polymer ?
#
loop_
_entity_poly.entity_id
_entity_poly.type
_entity_poly.pdbx_seq_one_letter_code
_entity_poly.pdbx_strand_id
1 'polypeptide(L)' 'WDTKTNLYKRMNAECGACEDKMRLARLAKEQNLDAVHDTVHEMAKDEARHGKGFEGLYKRYFGK' A
#
# COMPACT_ATOMS: atom_id res chain seq x y z
N TRP A 1 -18.68 3.69 13.23
CA TRP A 1 -17.96 2.80 12.31
C TRP A 1 -17.41 1.65 13.13
N ASP A 2 -17.57 0.41 12.68
CA ASP A 2 -17.07 -0.78 13.39
C ASP A 2 -15.64 -1.16 12.97
N THR A 3 -14.95 -1.86 13.86
CA THR A 3 -13.53 -2.22 13.69
C THR A 3 -13.28 -3.10 12.47
N LYS A 4 -14.22 -4.00 12.11
CA LYS A 4 -14.07 -4.88 10.95
C LYS A 4 -14.11 -4.07 9.66
N THR A 5 -15.08 -3.17 9.52
CA THR A 5 -15.21 -2.28 8.36
C THR A 5 -14.01 -1.33 8.25
N ASN A 6 -13.54 -0.78 9.36
CA ASN A 6 -12.34 0.07 9.38
C ASN A 6 -11.12 -0.67 8.85
N LEU A 7 -10.89 -1.88 9.35
CA LEU A 7 -9.72 -2.68 9.01
C LEU A 7 -9.75 -3.15 7.55
N TYR A 8 -10.92 -3.56 7.05
CA TYR A 8 -11.13 -3.89 5.64
C TYR A 8 -10.86 -2.68 4.72
N LYS A 9 -11.38 -1.49 5.08
CA LYS A 9 -11.15 -0.27 4.32
C LYS A 9 -9.67 0.15 4.31
N ARG A 10 -8.97 0.04 5.45
CA ARG A 10 -7.53 0.30 5.53
C ARG A 10 -6.73 -0.65 4.65
N MET A 11 -7.01 -1.96 4.70
CA MET A 11 -6.35 -2.96 3.88
C MET A 11 -6.46 -2.62 2.37
N ASN A 12 -7.67 -2.29 1.90
CA ASN A 12 -7.87 -1.93 0.49
C ASN A 12 -7.25 -0.58 0.12
N ALA A 13 -7.25 0.38 1.06
CA ALA A 13 -6.60 1.67 0.84
C ALA A 13 -5.09 1.51 0.61
N GLU A 14 -4.41 0.65 1.38
CA GLU A 14 -2.97 0.40 1.18
C GLU A 14 -2.68 -0.30 -0.16
N CYS A 15 -3.56 -1.20 -0.60
CA CYS A 15 -3.43 -1.85 -1.90
C CYS A 15 -3.50 -0.82 -3.04
N GLY A 16 -4.49 0.07 -3.01
CA GLY A 16 -4.62 1.14 -3.99
C GLY A 16 -3.45 2.13 -3.95
N ALA A 17 -3.01 2.53 -2.74
CA ALA A 17 -1.86 3.41 -2.58
C ALA A 17 -0.56 2.77 -3.10
N CYS A 18 -0.37 1.47 -2.91
CA CYS A 18 0.76 0.71 -3.45
C CYS A 18 0.76 0.74 -4.99
N GLU A 19 -0.38 0.48 -5.63
CA GLU A 19 -0.51 0.52 -7.09
C GLU A 19 -0.19 1.91 -7.66
N ASP A 20 -0.75 2.96 -7.06
CA ASP A 20 -0.52 4.33 -7.50
C ASP A 20 0.93 4.77 -7.31
N LYS A 21 1.57 4.40 -6.20
CA LYS A 21 3.00 4.68 -5.98
C LYS A 21 3.88 3.93 -6.98
N MET A 22 3.59 2.66 -7.27
CA MET A 22 4.34 1.92 -8.30
C MET A 22 4.19 2.56 -9.69
N ARG A 23 2.99 3.03 -10.04
CA ARG A 23 2.74 3.77 -11.27
C ARG A 23 3.52 5.09 -11.30
N LEU A 24 3.53 5.84 -10.21
CA LEU A 24 4.26 7.10 -10.09
C LEU A 24 5.78 6.89 -10.16
N ALA A 25 6.32 5.87 -9.48
CA ALA A 25 7.73 5.53 -9.55
C ALA A 25 8.15 5.21 -10.99
N ARG A 26 7.36 4.39 -11.72
CA ARG A 26 7.61 4.10 -13.13
C ARG A 26 7.64 5.37 -13.99
N LEU A 27 6.66 6.27 -13.83
CA LEU A 27 6.63 7.56 -14.54
C LEU A 27 7.85 8.43 -14.21
N ALA A 28 8.28 8.47 -12.95
CA ALA A 28 9.47 9.20 -12.54
C ALA A 28 10.73 8.64 -13.22
N LYS A 29 10.84 7.31 -13.35
CA LYS A 29 11.95 6.67 -14.07
C LYS A 29 11.93 7.00 -15.57
N GLU A 30 10.76 6.98 -16.19
CA GLU A 30 10.57 7.37 -17.61
C GLU A 30 11.00 8.82 -17.86
N GLN A 31 10.91 9.70 -16.86
CA GLN A 31 11.35 11.09 -16.91
C GLN A 31 12.78 11.33 -16.41
N ASN A 32 13.57 10.28 -16.14
CA ASN A 32 14.92 10.35 -15.57
C ASN A 32 14.99 11.06 -14.20
N LEU A 33 13.91 11.02 -13.41
CA LEU A 33 13.84 11.56 -12.05
C LEU A 33 14.19 10.47 -11.02
N ASP A 34 15.44 10.02 -11.02
CA ASP A 34 15.87 8.83 -10.26
C ASP A 34 15.66 8.97 -8.74
N ALA A 35 15.95 10.14 -8.15
CA ALA A 35 15.73 10.36 -6.72
C ALA A 35 14.25 10.27 -6.31
N VAL A 36 13.35 10.71 -7.19
CA VAL A 36 11.90 10.60 -6.99
C VAL A 36 11.45 9.16 -7.17
N HIS A 37 11.94 8.47 -8.21
CA HIS A 37 11.68 7.05 -8.41
C HIS A 37 12.05 6.25 -7.16
N ASP A 38 13.27 6.39 -6.65
CA ASP A 38 13.77 5.58 -5.54
C ASP A 38 12.94 5.81 -4.27
N THR A 39 12.65 7.09 -3.96
CA THR A 39 11.83 7.44 -2.80
C THR A 39 10.42 6.85 -2.91
N VAL A 40 9.74 7.04 -4.05
CA VAL A 40 8.37 6.56 -4.25
C VAL A 40 8.33 5.03 -4.31
N HIS A 41 9.36 4.39 -4.85
CA HIS A 41 9.48 2.94 -4.91
C HIS A 41 9.64 2.32 -3.52
N GLU A 42 10.46 2.90 -2.64
CA GLU A 42 10.53 2.46 -1.23
C GLU A 42 9.21 2.70 -0.49
N MET A 43 8.55 3.85 -0.72
CA MET A 43 7.21 4.10 -0.16
C MET A 43 6.17 3.07 -0.64
N ALA A 44 6.28 2.52 -1.85
CA ALA A 44 5.38 1.47 -2.33
C ALA A 44 5.59 0.14 -1.60
N LYS A 45 6.84 -0.21 -1.27
CA LYS A 45 7.17 -1.38 -0.46
C LYS A 45 6.59 -1.25 0.95
N ASP A 46 6.59 -0.05 1.52
CA ASP A 46 5.99 0.22 2.83
C ASP A 46 4.48 -0.05 2.82
N GLU A 47 3.76 0.41 1.79
CA GLU A 47 2.32 0.14 1.71
C GLU A 47 2.01 -1.34 1.50
N ALA A 48 2.86 -2.07 0.77
CA ALA A 48 2.73 -3.52 0.69
C ALA A 48 2.88 -4.18 2.08
N ARG A 49 3.82 -3.71 2.91
CA ARG A 49 3.99 -4.19 4.30
C ARG A 49 2.80 -3.82 5.17
N HIS A 50 2.29 -2.60 5.09
CA HIS A 50 1.10 -2.16 5.82
C HIS A 50 -0.13 -2.97 5.41
N GLY A 51 -0.36 -3.16 4.11
CA GLY A 51 -1.44 -3.97 3.57
C GLY A 51 -1.41 -5.40 4.09
N LYS A 52 -0.22 -6.03 4.15
CA LYS A 52 -0.05 -7.36 4.76
C LYS A 52 -0.29 -7.37 6.27
N GLY A 53 0.12 -6.32 6.98
CA GLY A 53 -0.19 -6.14 8.39
C GLY A 53 -1.70 -6.09 8.64
N PHE A 54 -2.43 -5.27 7.88
CA PHE A 54 -3.88 -5.17 7.99
C PHE A 54 -4.61 -6.44 7.57
N GLU A 55 -4.17 -7.11 6.49
CA GLU A 55 -4.70 -8.41 6.06
C GLU A 55 -4.55 -9.46 7.18
N GLY A 56 -3.37 -9.52 7.81
CA GLY A 56 -3.10 -10.43 8.92
C GLY A 56 -4.00 -10.17 10.13
N LEU A 57 -4.16 -8.90 10.53
CA LEU A 57 -5.08 -8.50 11.59
C LEU A 57 -6.53 -8.85 11.23
N TYR A 58 -6.95 -8.59 9.99
CA TYR A 58 -8.31 -8.85 9.55
C TYR A 58 -8.63 -10.34 9.61
N LYS A 59 -7.74 -11.19 9.07
CA LYS A 59 -7.89 -12.65 9.14
C LYS A 59 -7.89 -13.15 10.59
N ARG A 60 -7.00 -12.63 11.45
CA ARG A 60 -6.90 -13.05 12.85
C ARG A 60 -8.17 -12.79 13.65
N TYR A 61 -8.80 -11.64 13.47
CA TYR A 61 -9.94 -11.21 14.30
C TYR A 61 -11.31 -11.42 13.63
N PHE A 62 -11.36 -11.51 12.31
CA PHE A 62 -12.61 -11.55 11.54
C PHE A 62 -12.64 -12.61 10.43
N GLY A 63 -11.56 -13.37 10.24
CA GLY A 63 -11.54 -14.54 9.36
C GLY A 63 -12.21 -15.72 10.03
N LYS A 64 -13.51 -15.88 9.79
CA LYS A 64 -14.17 -17.20 9.86
C LYS A 64 -14.11 -17.83 8.49
#